data_AF-A0A430PY67-F1
#
_entry.id   AF-A0A430PY67-F1
#
_cell.length_a   1.000
_cell.length_b   1.000
_cell.length_c   1.000
_cell.angle_alpha   90.00
_cell.angle_beta   90.00
_cell.angle_gamma   90.00
#
_symmetry.space_group_name_H-M   'P 1'
#
loop_
_entity.id
_entity.type
_entity.pdbx_description
1 polymer ?
#
loop_
_entity_poly.entity_id
_entity_poly.type
_entity_poly.pdbx_seq_one_letter_code
_entity_poly.pdbx_strand_id
1 'polypeptide(L)'
;MDLLERKLGKNVWANYSIDGDQIQWLVCSLYECCRRCLSDGISGHVDNAYISLSRLLSAAKMSMVQFFHRIRKWADMTDMLDDMRDRIELIERQFSVSSVIFRNFGRSFGVLFSDTDYETSQMRPTGSDLFRFTWLLFIKSRASFPAVTDDLVNSYHLLACCLDWTLGAVMLSRRRDLINMEQNGLPRDFLTSVAQNKTWCPPHDEPTCMLRPICEDNDVNYVECKTVKEHFFRPFMLK
;
A
#
# COMPACT_ATOMS: atom_id res chain seq x y z
N MET A 1 4.25 20.48 28.99
CA MET A 1 2.89 20.15 29.48
C MET A 1 2.12 21.39 29.93
N ASP A 2 2.68 22.25 30.80
CA ASP A 2 1.96 23.43 31.34
C ASP A 2 1.51 24.51 30.34
N LEU A 3 2.27 24.77 29.27
CA LEU A 3 1.87 25.74 28.23
C LEU A 3 0.77 25.18 27.31
N LEU A 4 0.72 23.86 27.18
CA LEU A 4 -0.25 23.13 26.34
C LEU A 4 -1.61 23.08 27.04
N GLU A 5 -1.65 22.74 28.32
CA GLU A 5 -2.89 22.81 29.11
C GLU A 5 -3.44 24.24 29.20
N ARG A 6 -2.57 25.26 29.33
CA ARG A 6 -3.03 26.65 29.48
C ARG A 6 -3.57 27.28 28.19
N LYS A 7 -3.08 26.90 27.00
CA LYS A 7 -3.61 27.38 25.71
C LYS A 7 -4.75 26.53 25.16
N LEU A 8 -4.68 25.19 25.26
CA LEU A 8 -5.67 24.29 24.66
C LEU A 8 -6.83 23.94 25.61
N GLY A 9 -6.60 23.93 26.92
CA GLY A 9 -7.55 23.38 27.90
C GLY A 9 -8.77 24.25 28.20
N LYS A 10 -8.68 25.59 28.09
CA LYS A 10 -9.78 26.48 28.52
C LYS A 10 -10.63 27.05 27.39
N ASN A 11 -10.06 27.27 26.20
CA ASN A 11 -10.78 27.92 25.09
C ASN A 11 -11.41 26.93 24.09
N VAL A 12 -10.78 25.78 23.84
CA VAL A 12 -11.29 24.79 22.88
C VAL A 12 -12.46 23.98 23.48
N TRP A 13 -12.32 23.59 24.75
CA TRP A 13 -13.33 22.81 25.49
C TRP A 13 -14.59 23.61 25.86
N ALA A 14 -14.49 24.95 25.93
CA ALA A 14 -15.59 25.82 26.30
C ALA A 14 -16.44 26.29 25.11
N ASN A 15 -15.86 26.37 23.91
CA ASN A 15 -16.51 26.97 22.73
C ASN A 15 -17.02 25.95 21.70
N TYR A 16 -16.57 24.69 21.78
CA TYR A 16 -17.01 23.63 20.89
C TYR A 16 -17.63 22.50 21.71
N SER A 17 -18.86 22.09 21.40
CA SER A 17 -19.42 20.84 21.90
C SER A 17 -18.51 19.71 21.41
N ILE A 18 -17.69 19.17 22.30
CA ILE A 18 -16.82 18.02 22.02
C ILE A 18 -17.73 16.78 22.01
N ASP A 19 -18.56 16.68 20.97
CA ASP A 19 -19.39 15.50 20.76
C ASP A 19 -18.49 14.37 20.22
N GLY A 20 -18.10 13.46 21.12
CA GLY A 20 -17.32 12.25 20.82
C GLY A 20 -16.38 11.80 21.93
N ASP A 21 -15.70 10.67 21.69
CA ASP A 21 -14.68 10.10 22.58
C ASP A 21 -13.49 11.06 22.75
N GLN A 22 -13.27 11.54 23.99
CA GLN A 22 -12.21 12.50 24.35
C GLN A 22 -10.80 11.98 23.97
N ILE A 23 -10.61 10.67 23.95
CA ILE A 23 -9.33 10.03 23.58
C ILE A 23 -8.98 10.32 22.11
N GLN A 24 -9.98 10.42 21.23
CA GLN A 24 -9.77 10.67 19.80
C GLN A 24 -9.29 12.10 19.54
N TRP A 25 -9.76 13.07 20.34
CA TRP A 25 -9.27 14.45 20.30
C TRP A 25 -7.86 14.57 20.88
N LEU A 26 -7.56 13.83 21.94
CA LEU A 26 -6.20 13.74 22.47
C LEU A 26 -5.23 13.19 21.41
N VAL A 27 -5.61 12.17 20.65
CA VAL A 27 -4.80 11.66 19.53
C VAL A 27 -4.53 12.74 18.48
N CYS A 28 -5.54 13.55 18.13
CA CYS A 28 -5.36 14.65 17.18
C CYS A 28 -4.35 15.69 17.69
N SER A 29 -4.49 16.09 18.95
CA SER A 29 -3.55 17.02 19.61
C SER A 29 -2.13 16.46 19.69
N LEU A 30 -1.99 15.18 20.05
CA LEU A 30 -0.70 14.54 20.24
C LEU A 30 0.01 14.37 18.89
N TYR A 31 -0.73 13.99 17.84
CA TYR A 31 -0.21 13.92 16.48
C TYR A 31 0.35 15.26 16.02
N GLU A 32 -0.38 16.35 16.22
CA GLU A 32 0.08 17.70 15.89
C GLU A 32 1.34 18.09 16.70
N CYS A 33 1.33 17.90 18.02
CA CYS A 33 2.47 18.25 18.88
C CYS A 33 3.74 17.48 18.54
N CYS A 34 3.64 16.16 18.38
CA CYS A 34 4.79 15.32 18.04
C CYS A 34 5.43 15.74 16.70
N ARG A 35 4.63 16.21 15.75
CA ARG A 35 5.09 16.60 14.41
C ARG A 35 5.58 18.05 14.33
N ARG A 36 5.07 18.96 15.16
CA ARG A 36 5.61 20.33 15.32
C ARG A 36 7.02 20.30 15.93
N CYS A 37 7.25 19.52 16.97
CA CYS A 37 8.58 19.38 17.59
C CYS A 37 9.65 18.83 16.63
N LEU A 38 9.25 18.02 15.64
CA LEU A 38 10.14 17.52 14.59
C LEU A 38 10.53 18.59 13.55
N SER A 39 9.73 19.65 13.40
CA SER A 39 9.95 20.70 12.38
C SER A 39 10.88 21.81 12.89
N ASP A 40 10.86 22.11 14.19
CA ASP A 40 11.58 23.26 14.77
C ASP A 40 13.04 22.97 15.16
N GLY A 41 13.54 21.74 14.93
CA GLY A 41 14.97 21.43 15.14
C GLY A 41 15.49 21.59 16.57
N ILE A 42 14.63 21.75 17.57
CA ILE A 42 15.01 21.86 18.99
C ILE A 42 15.38 20.46 19.51
N SER A 43 16.56 19.99 19.11
CA SER A 43 17.20 18.78 19.61
C SER A 43 17.84 19.06 20.96
N GLY A 44 17.16 18.65 22.02
CA GLY A 44 17.71 18.66 23.37
C GLY A 44 16.93 17.70 24.24
N HIS A 45 17.19 16.40 24.08
CA HIS A 45 16.82 15.38 25.07
C HIS A 45 15.36 14.92 25.12
N VAL A 46 14.71 14.72 23.96
CA VAL A 46 13.65 13.73 23.85
C VAL A 46 13.95 12.93 22.60
N ASP A 47 14.50 11.73 22.77
CA ASP A 47 14.55 10.73 21.70
C ASP A 47 13.17 10.72 21.06
N ASN A 48 13.14 11.10 19.78
CA ASN A 48 11.95 11.25 18.97
C ASN A 48 10.99 10.09 19.24
N ALA A 49 9.94 10.36 20.02
CA ALA A 49 8.83 9.45 20.15
C ALA A 49 8.12 9.42 18.80
N TYR A 50 8.69 8.67 17.85
CA TYR A 50 8.06 8.31 16.59
C TYR A 50 6.93 7.35 16.93
N ILE A 51 5.85 7.90 17.49
CA ILE A 51 4.63 7.15 17.67
C ILE A 51 4.01 7.09 16.28
N SER A 52 4.02 5.91 15.67
CA SER A 52 3.40 5.72 14.38
C SER A 52 1.92 6.11 14.49
N LEU A 53 1.40 6.76 13.44
CA LEU A 53 -0.02 7.10 13.38
C LEU A 53 -0.88 5.85 13.62
N SER A 54 -0.49 4.71 13.06
CA SER A 54 -1.14 3.41 13.30
C SER A 54 -1.27 3.04 14.79
N ARG A 55 -0.26 3.31 15.62
CA ARG A 55 -0.29 3.03 17.06
C ARG A 55 -1.22 3.99 17.80
N LEU A 56 -1.20 5.27 17.44
CA LEU A 56 -2.13 6.26 17.99
C LEU A 56 -3.59 5.89 17.69
N LEU A 57 -3.87 5.56 16.43
CA LEU A 57 -5.20 5.18 15.96
C LEU A 57 -5.70 3.90 16.64
N SER A 58 -4.84 2.89 16.77
CA SER A 58 -5.17 1.64 17.47
C SER A 58 -5.51 1.88 18.94
N ALA A 59 -4.72 2.70 19.65
CA ALA A 59 -4.96 3.03 21.06
C ALA A 59 -6.31 3.74 21.28
N ALA A 60 -6.73 4.60 20.33
CA ALA A 60 -7.99 5.32 20.39
C ALA A 60 -9.16 4.60 19.71
N LYS A 61 -8.97 3.35 19.24
CA LYS A 61 -9.94 2.59 18.44
C LYS A 61 -10.56 3.43 17.30
N MET A 62 -9.72 4.25 16.67
CA MET A 62 -10.14 5.22 15.65
C MET A 62 -9.65 4.76 14.28
N SER A 63 -10.55 4.70 13.30
CA SER A 63 -10.15 4.38 11.93
C SER A 63 -9.38 5.56 11.30
N MET A 64 -8.61 5.28 10.25
CA MET A 64 -7.87 6.32 9.53
C MET A 64 -8.81 7.37 8.90
N VAL A 65 -9.98 6.95 8.42
CA VAL A 65 -11.02 7.85 7.89
C VAL A 65 -11.60 8.74 9.00
N GLN A 66 -11.90 8.18 10.17
CA GLN A 66 -12.36 8.96 11.32
C GLN A 66 -11.30 9.97 11.77
N PHE A 67 -10.02 9.58 11.73
CA PHE A 67 -8.92 10.48 12.01
C PHE A 67 -8.88 11.68 11.07
N PHE A 68 -8.95 11.49 9.74
CA PHE A 68 -8.95 12.62 8.79
C PHE A 68 -10.11 13.59 8.99
N HIS A 69 -11.30 13.06 9.33
CA HIS A 69 -12.45 13.91 9.67
C HIS A 69 -12.21 14.74 10.93
N ARG A 70 -11.64 14.13 11.98
CA ARG A 70 -11.43 14.79 13.27
C ARG A 70 -10.24 15.74 13.27
N ILE A 71 -9.12 15.36 12.66
CA ILE A 71 -7.91 16.19 12.64
C ILE A 71 -8.13 17.47 11.84
N ARG A 72 -9.02 17.47 10.83
CA ARG A 72 -9.44 18.70 10.13
C ARG A 72 -10.22 19.65 11.01
N LYS A 73 -11.22 19.14 11.74
CA LYS A 73 -11.94 19.94 12.75
C LYS A 73 -11.00 20.48 13.81
N TRP A 74 -10.06 19.65 14.27
CA TRP A 74 -9.03 20.04 15.22
C TRP A 74 -8.16 21.17 14.65
N ALA A 75 -7.70 21.03 13.41
CA ALA A 75 -6.89 22.04 12.73
C ALA A 75 -7.61 23.39 12.66
N ASP A 76 -8.91 23.40 12.38
CA ASP A 76 -9.73 24.61 12.35
C ASP A 76 -9.94 25.22 13.74
N MET A 77 -10.09 24.39 14.78
CA MET A 77 -10.22 24.85 16.16
C MET A 77 -8.92 25.45 16.72
N THR A 78 -7.76 24.93 16.31
CA THR A 78 -6.46 25.32 16.86
C THR A 78 -5.68 26.30 15.99
N ASP A 79 -6.25 26.71 14.85
CA ASP A 79 -5.56 27.52 13.84
C ASP A 79 -4.22 26.87 13.45
N MET A 80 -4.30 25.61 13.01
CA MET A 80 -3.13 24.81 12.64
C MET A 80 -2.40 25.41 11.44
N LEU A 81 -1.06 25.45 11.52
CA LEU A 81 -0.15 25.91 10.47
C LEU A 81 -0.38 25.17 9.14
N ASP A 82 -0.29 25.89 8.02
CA ASP A 82 -0.53 25.37 6.67
C ASP A 82 0.38 24.18 6.33
N ASP A 83 1.67 24.23 6.66
CA ASP A 83 2.60 23.10 6.46
C ASP A 83 2.12 21.79 7.12
N MET A 84 1.45 21.89 8.27
CA MET A 84 0.90 20.72 8.96
C MET A 84 -0.40 20.25 8.32
N ARG A 85 -1.22 21.17 7.80
CA ARG A 85 -2.42 20.85 7.01
C ARG A 85 -2.05 20.13 5.72
N ASP A 86 -1.09 20.65 4.96
CA ASP A 86 -0.58 20.04 3.71
C ASP A 86 -0.06 18.61 3.93
N ARG A 87 0.64 18.38 5.05
CA ARG A 87 1.10 17.03 5.41
C ARG A 87 -0.06 16.08 5.70
N ILE A 88 -1.12 16.54 6.37
CA ILE A 88 -2.31 15.72 6.64
C ILE A 88 -3.03 15.40 5.33
N GLU A 89 -3.20 16.39 4.46
CA GLU A 89 -3.83 16.21 3.15
C GLU A 89 -3.04 15.25 2.26
N LEU A 90 -1.71 15.32 2.26
CA LEU A 90 -0.86 14.37 1.57
C LEU A 90 -1.09 12.94 2.07
N ILE A 91 -1.14 12.73 3.38
CA ILE A 91 -1.40 11.41 3.98
C ILE A 91 -2.79 10.90 3.59
N GLU A 92 -3.80 11.77 3.59
CA GLU A 92 -5.17 11.43 3.17
C GLU A 92 -5.23 11.02 1.69
N ARG A 93 -4.58 11.79 0.82
CA ARG A 93 -4.45 11.46 -0.61
C ARG A 93 -3.76 10.11 -0.82
N GLN A 94 -2.63 9.89 -0.16
CA GLN A 94 -1.86 8.65 -0.27
C GLN A 94 -2.64 7.43 0.26
N PHE A 95 -3.39 7.61 1.35
CA PHE A 95 -4.28 6.59 1.88
C PHE A 95 -5.40 6.26 0.89
N SER A 96 -6.02 7.27 0.29
CA SER A 96 -7.09 7.10 -0.70
C SER A 96 -6.61 6.29 -1.92
N VAL A 97 -5.47 6.68 -2.52
CA VAL A 97 -4.86 5.95 -3.64
C VAL A 97 -4.56 4.50 -3.22
N SER A 98 -3.88 4.30 -2.09
CA SER A 98 -3.51 2.96 -1.62
C SER A 98 -4.73 2.07 -1.38
N SER A 99 -5.82 2.62 -0.86
CA SER A 99 -7.05 1.88 -0.57
C SER A 99 -7.74 1.41 -1.86
N VAL A 100 -7.80 2.28 -2.88
CA VAL A 100 -8.36 1.93 -4.19
C VAL A 100 -7.53 0.84 -4.86
N ILE A 101 -6.20 0.98 -4.84
CA ILE A 101 -5.28 0.02 -5.44
C ILE A 101 -5.30 -1.32 -4.70
N PHE A 102 -5.35 -1.32 -3.36
CA PHE A 102 -5.45 -2.56 -2.57
C PHE A 102 -6.73 -3.35 -2.89
N ARG A 103 -7.86 -2.65 -3.06
CA ARG A 103 -9.11 -3.29 -3.47
C ARG A 103 -9.00 -3.90 -4.87
N ASN A 104 -8.36 -3.20 -5.81
CA ASN A 104 -8.12 -3.75 -7.13
C ASN A 104 -7.20 -4.97 -7.07
N PHE A 105 -6.08 -4.85 -6.36
CA PHE A 105 -5.13 -5.93 -6.12
C PHE A 105 -5.80 -7.21 -5.63
N GLY A 106 -6.71 -7.12 -4.66
CA GLY A 106 -7.46 -8.28 -4.18
C GLY A 106 -8.23 -9.01 -5.28
N ARG A 107 -8.87 -8.25 -6.18
CA ARG A 107 -9.63 -8.82 -7.31
C ARG A 107 -8.69 -9.39 -8.37
N SER A 108 -7.68 -8.63 -8.81
CA SER A 108 -6.72 -9.08 -9.82
C SER A 108 -5.94 -10.30 -9.36
N PHE A 109 -5.53 -10.32 -8.09
CA PHE A 109 -4.80 -11.45 -7.52
C PHE A 109 -5.66 -12.73 -7.53
N GLY A 110 -6.94 -12.63 -7.15
CA GLY A 110 -7.85 -13.78 -7.17
C GLY A 110 -8.16 -14.32 -8.56
N VAL A 111 -7.99 -13.51 -9.62
CA VAL A 111 -8.08 -13.99 -11.01
C VAL A 111 -6.83 -14.77 -11.41
N LEU A 112 -5.65 -14.33 -10.98
CA LEU A 112 -4.36 -14.90 -11.41
C LEU A 112 -3.89 -16.08 -10.58
N PHE A 113 -4.23 -16.13 -9.30
CA PHE A 113 -3.70 -17.10 -8.35
C PHE A 113 -4.82 -17.87 -7.65
N SER A 114 -4.53 -19.14 -7.35
CA SER A 114 -5.44 -20.01 -6.62
C SER A 114 -5.23 -19.89 -5.12
N ASP A 115 -6.34 -19.95 -4.38
CA ASP A 115 -6.32 -20.00 -2.92
C ASP A 115 -6.05 -21.44 -2.46
N THR A 116 -4.80 -21.84 -2.56
CA THR A 116 -4.36 -23.20 -2.25
C THR A 116 -3.97 -23.27 -0.78
N ASP A 117 -4.98 -23.37 0.08
CA ASP A 117 -4.87 -23.47 1.54
C ASP A 117 -4.48 -24.88 2.04
N TYR A 118 -4.00 -25.74 1.14
CA TYR A 118 -3.66 -27.11 1.50
C TYR A 118 -2.52 -27.10 2.53
N GLU A 119 -2.80 -27.64 3.72
CA GLU A 119 -1.92 -27.85 4.89
C GLU A 119 -0.72 -28.77 4.61
N THR A 120 -0.08 -28.64 3.46
CA THR A 120 1.01 -29.50 3.02
C THR A 120 2.33 -28.81 3.29
N SER A 121 2.84 -29.07 4.50
CA SER A 121 4.19 -28.74 4.99
C SER A 121 4.44 -27.26 5.29
N GLN A 122 4.73 -26.97 6.56
CA GLN A 122 5.08 -25.66 7.12
C GLN A 122 6.31 -24.96 6.46
N MET A 123 6.94 -25.55 5.44
CA MET A 123 8.16 -25.02 4.80
C MET A 123 7.96 -24.43 3.39
N ARG A 124 6.75 -24.43 2.81
CA ARG A 124 6.53 -23.88 1.46
C ARG A 124 5.63 -22.64 1.47
N PRO A 125 5.93 -21.60 0.66
CA PRO A 125 5.08 -20.41 0.56
C PRO A 125 3.65 -20.77 0.12
N THR A 126 2.68 -20.24 0.85
CA THR A 126 1.24 -20.38 0.59
C THR A 126 0.72 -19.30 -0.37
N GLY A 127 -0.53 -19.42 -0.84
CA GLY A 127 -1.21 -18.35 -1.56
C GLY A 127 -1.28 -17.04 -0.74
N SER A 128 -1.49 -17.16 0.57
CA SER A 128 -1.46 -16.03 1.51
C SER A 128 -0.09 -15.34 1.59
N ASP A 129 1.01 -16.12 1.58
CA ASP A 129 2.37 -15.54 1.58
C ASP A 129 2.65 -14.83 0.27
N LEU A 130 2.19 -15.39 -0.85
CA LEU A 130 2.30 -14.78 -2.17
C LEU A 130 1.51 -13.46 -2.23
N PHE A 131 0.28 -13.44 -1.71
CA PHE A 131 -0.54 -12.24 -1.63
C PHE A 131 0.16 -11.12 -0.84
N ARG A 132 0.70 -11.46 0.35
CA ARG A 132 1.45 -10.51 1.18
C ARG A 132 2.70 -10.02 0.46
N PHE A 133 3.46 -10.94 -0.13
CA PHE A 133 4.69 -10.62 -0.85
C PHE A 133 4.42 -9.66 -2.02
N THR A 134 3.44 -9.96 -2.87
CA THR A 134 3.12 -9.10 -4.03
C THR A 134 2.64 -7.72 -3.60
N TRP A 135 1.85 -7.63 -2.53
CA TRP A 135 1.46 -6.34 -1.98
C TRP A 135 2.65 -5.55 -1.41
N LEU A 136 3.56 -6.21 -0.70
CA LEU A 136 4.78 -5.59 -0.19
C LEU A 136 5.71 -5.14 -1.34
N LEU A 137 5.81 -5.92 -2.41
CA LEU A 137 6.53 -5.57 -3.62
C LEU A 137 5.97 -4.28 -4.24
N PHE A 138 4.64 -4.17 -4.31
CA PHE A 138 3.98 -2.95 -4.76
C PHE A 138 4.31 -1.76 -3.84
N ILE A 139 4.14 -1.90 -2.52
CA ILE A 139 4.45 -0.81 -1.56
C ILE A 139 5.90 -0.37 -1.71
N LYS A 140 6.83 -1.32 -1.80
CA LYS A 140 8.26 -1.03 -1.85
C LYS A 140 8.66 -0.37 -3.16
N SER A 141 8.16 -0.87 -4.29
CA SER A 141 8.42 -0.28 -5.61
C SER A 141 7.83 1.12 -5.71
N ARG A 142 6.60 1.33 -5.20
CA ARG A 142 5.94 2.64 -5.15
C ARG A 142 6.76 3.66 -4.36
N ALA A 143 7.23 3.27 -3.18
CA ALA A 143 8.05 4.13 -2.32
C ALA A 143 9.39 4.53 -2.96
N SER A 144 9.90 3.77 -3.93
CA SER A 144 11.11 4.12 -4.69
C SER A 144 10.88 5.18 -5.75
N PHE A 145 9.63 5.45 -6.16
CA PHE A 145 9.28 6.45 -7.17
C PHE A 145 8.11 7.36 -6.75
N PRO A 146 8.24 8.14 -5.66
CA PRO A 146 7.14 8.96 -5.15
C PRO A 146 6.63 9.99 -6.16
N ALA A 147 7.53 10.54 -7.00
CA ALA A 147 7.19 11.56 -8.00
C ALA A 147 6.31 11.02 -9.15
N VAL A 148 6.26 9.71 -9.34
CA VAL A 148 5.54 9.06 -10.46
C VAL A 148 4.30 8.31 -9.98
N THR A 149 4.25 7.93 -8.70
CA THR A 149 3.21 7.02 -8.18
C THR A 149 2.29 7.66 -7.15
N ASP A 150 2.31 8.99 -7.09
CA ASP A 150 1.38 9.74 -6.25
C ASP A 150 0.00 9.90 -6.91
N ASP A 151 -0.09 9.65 -8.23
CA ASP A 151 -1.36 9.54 -8.93
C ASP A 151 -1.87 8.09 -9.00
N LEU A 152 -3.18 8.00 -9.19
CA LEU A 152 -3.90 6.74 -9.19
C LEU A 152 -3.57 5.88 -10.42
N VAL A 153 -3.41 6.48 -11.60
CA VAL A 153 -3.22 5.78 -12.88
C VAL A 153 -1.87 5.06 -12.90
N ASN A 154 -0.79 5.75 -12.54
CA ASN A 154 0.53 5.13 -12.45
C ASN A 154 0.61 4.08 -11.34
N SER A 155 -0.18 4.22 -10.27
CA SER A 155 -0.29 3.17 -9.26
C SER A 155 -0.94 1.89 -9.81
N TYR A 156 -1.92 1.99 -10.73
CA TYR A 156 -2.46 0.82 -11.44
C TYR A 156 -1.43 0.19 -12.38
N HIS A 157 -0.68 1.01 -13.14
CA HIS A 157 0.41 0.53 -14.01
C HIS A 157 1.46 -0.26 -13.20
N LEU A 158 1.88 0.30 -12.06
CA LEU A 158 2.88 -0.34 -11.22
C LEU A 158 2.35 -1.63 -10.58
N LEU A 159 1.08 -1.66 -10.16
CA LEU A 159 0.44 -2.87 -9.65
C LEU A 159 0.43 -4.00 -10.70
N ALA A 160 0.05 -3.68 -11.94
CA ALA A 160 0.05 -4.65 -13.04
C ALA A 160 1.47 -5.22 -13.29
N CYS A 161 2.51 -4.38 -13.21
CA CYS A 161 3.90 -4.85 -13.29
C CYS A 161 4.27 -5.80 -12.15
N CYS A 162 3.82 -5.53 -10.91
CA CYS A 162 4.08 -6.40 -9.76
C CYS A 162 3.39 -7.76 -9.90
N LEU A 163 2.14 -7.77 -10.40
CA LEU A 163 1.38 -8.99 -10.65
C LEU A 163 2.03 -9.84 -11.77
N ASP A 164 2.38 -9.20 -12.89
CA ASP A 164 3.08 -9.82 -14.01
C ASP A 164 4.40 -10.48 -13.56
N TRP A 165 5.22 -9.75 -12.80
CA TRP A 165 6.47 -10.28 -12.28
C TRP A 165 6.25 -11.45 -11.32
N THR A 166 5.28 -11.32 -10.40
CA THR A 166 4.95 -12.38 -9.44
C THR A 166 4.52 -13.65 -10.19
N LEU A 167 3.63 -13.51 -11.18
CA LEU A 167 3.15 -14.63 -11.97
C LEU A 167 4.30 -15.33 -12.71
N GLY A 168 5.16 -14.56 -13.38
CA GLY A 168 6.35 -15.09 -14.04
C GLY A 168 7.28 -15.83 -13.07
N ALA A 169 7.51 -15.29 -11.87
CA ALA A 169 8.31 -15.95 -10.84
C ALA A 169 7.70 -17.27 -10.34
N VAL A 170 6.38 -17.32 -10.14
CA VAL A 170 5.67 -18.55 -9.73
C VAL A 170 5.73 -19.61 -10.84
N MET A 171 5.54 -19.21 -12.11
CA MET A 171 5.66 -20.10 -13.26
C MET A 171 7.07 -20.72 -13.36
N LEU A 172 8.11 -19.90 -13.21
CA LEU A 172 9.51 -20.34 -13.18
C LEU A 172 9.81 -21.26 -11.98
N SER A 173 9.24 -20.95 -10.82
CA SER A 173 9.39 -21.74 -9.59
C SER A 173 8.64 -23.07 -9.62
N ARG A 174 7.93 -23.37 -10.72
CA ARG A 174 7.14 -24.60 -10.93
C ARG A 174 6.04 -24.82 -9.90
N ARG A 175 5.62 -23.74 -9.21
CA ARG A 175 4.53 -23.74 -8.23
C ARG A 175 3.18 -23.55 -8.93
N ARG A 176 2.87 -24.47 -9.84
CA ARG A 176 1.62 -24.45 -10.64
C ARG A 176 0.38 -24.57 -9.76
N ASP A 177 0.54 -25.14 -8.57
CA ASP A 177 -0.48 -25.22 -7.52
C ASP A 177 -0.96 -23.85 -7.04
N LEU A 178 -0.19 -22.78 -7.23
CA LEU A 178 -0.57 -21.42 -6.86
C LEU A 178 -1.19 -20.62 -8.00
N ILE A 179 -1.16 -21.15 -9.23
CA ILE A 179 -1.64 -20.43 -10.42
C ILE A 179 -3.07 -20.84 -10.69
N ASN A 180 -3.95 -19.85 -10.89
CA ASN A 180 -5.28 -20.14 -11.40
C ASN A 180 -5.18 -20.60 -12.86
N MET A 181 -5.38 -21.89 -13.10
CA MET A 181 -5.25 -22.50 -14.43
C MET A 181 -6.39 -22.12 -15.38
N GLU A 182 -7.48 -21.55 -14.86
CA GLU A 182 -8.60 -21.05 -15.65
C GLU A 182 -8.41 -19.60 -16.10
N GLN A 183 -7.32 -18.94 -15.67
CA GLN A 183 -7.06 -17.56 -16.07
C GLN A 183 -6.81 -17.45 -17.58
N ASN A 184 -7.15 -16.29 -18.14
CA ASN A 184 -6.94 -16.02 -19.55
C ASN A 184 -5.47 -15.74 -19.88
N GLY A 185 -5.06 -16.12 -21.09
CA GLY A 185 -3.77 -15.73 -21.66
C GLY A 185 -2.57 -16.57 -21.24
N LEU A 186 -2.73 -17.62 -20.42
CA LEU A 186 -1.61 -18.51 -20.07
C LEU A 186 -0.93 -19.08 -21.33
N PRO A 187 0.41 -19.20 -21.34
CA PRO A 187 1.13 -19.74 -22.49
C PRO A 187 0.73 -21.18 -22.81
N ARG A 188 0.53 -21.49 -24.10
CA ARG A 188 0.06 -22.82 -24.53
C ARG A 188 1.05 -23.93 -24.22
N ASP A 189 2.33 -23.65 -24.35
CA ASP A 189 3.44 -24.53 -23.99
C ASP A 189 3.49 -24.78 -22.48
N PHE A 190 3.21 -23.75 -21.67
CA PHE A 190 3.01 -23.92 -20.22
C PHE A 190 1.84 -24.87 -19.93
N LEU A 191 0.65 -24.61 -20.47
CA LEU A 191 -0.52 -25.48 -20.28
C LEU A 191 -0.26 -26.92 -20.74
N THR A 192 0.40 -27.09 -21.89
CA THR A 192 0.77 -28.41 -22.42
C THR A 192 1.72 -29.15 -21.48
N SER A 193 2.71 -28.45 -20.93
CA SER A 193 3.64 -29.03 -19.96
C SER A 193 2.94 -29.41 -18.64
N VAL A 194 1.91 -28.67 -18.23
CA VAL A 194 1.09 -29.01 -17.06
C VAL A 194 0.31 -30.30 -17.33
N ALA A 195 -0.41 -30.37 -18.45
CA ALA A 195 -1.19 -31.53 -18.84
C ALA A 195 -0.35 -32.80 -19.01
N GLN A 196 0.89 -32.67 -19.50
CA GLN A 196 1.82 -33.79 -19.68
C GLN A 196 2.65 -34.11 -18.42
N ASN A 197 2.42 -33.41 -17.31
CA ASN A 197 3.23 -33.49 -16.09
C ASN A 197 4.75 -33.37 -16.35
N LYS A 198 5.12 -32.51 -17.31
CA LYS A 198 6.51 -32.22 -17.68
C LYS A 198 6.98 -30.94 -17.04
N THR A 199 8.28 -30.84 -16.84
CA THR A 199 8.93 -29.57 -16.50
C THR A 199 8.73 -28.57 -17.64
N TRP A 200 8.21 -27.39 -17.30
CA TRP A 200 8.20 -26.26 -18.20
C TRP A 200 9.48 -25.45 -18.04
N CYS A 201 10.06 -25.04 -19.17
CA CYS A 201 11.15 -24.08 -19.22
C CYS A 201 10.77 -23.03 -20.27
N PRO A 202 10.67 -21.73 -19.93
CA PRO A 202 10.42 -20.70 -20.90
C PRO A 202 11.65 -20.53 -21.82
N PRO A 203 11.46 -19.95 -23.02
CA PRO A 203 12.57 -19.55 -23.87
C PRO A 203 13.54 -18.63 -23.12
N HIS A 204 14.85 -18.90 -23.20
CA HIS A 204 15.92 -18.12 -22.58
C HIS A 204 15.92 -18.03 -21.03
N ASP A 205 15.19 -18.90 -20.34
CA ASP A 205 15.03 -18.89 -18.87
C ASP A 205 14.47 -17.57 -18.30
N GLU A 206 13.87 -16.72 -19.15
CA GLU A 206 13.24 -15.48 -18.71
C GLU A 206 11.78 -15.70 -18.25
N PRO A 207 11.31 -14.98 -17.23
CA PRO A 207 9.91 -15.05 -16.82
C PRO A 207 9.00 -14.63 -17.98
N THR A 208 7.95 -15.41 -18.26
CA THR A 208 6.98 -15.02 -19.29
C THR A 208 6.27 -13.74 -18.90
N CYS A 209 6.20 -12.80 -19.84
CA CYS A 209 5.47 -11.55 -19.68
C CYS A 209 3.98 -11.77 -19.98
N MET A 210 3.17 -11.66 -18.94
CA MET A 210 1.71 -11.75 -18.94
C MET A 210 1.04 -10.37 -18.80
N LEU A 211 1.81 -9.29 -18.96
CA LEU A 211 1.37 -7.92 -18.74
C LEU A 211 0.15 -7.53 -19.58
N ARG A 212 0.06 -7.97 -20.84
CA ARG A 212 -1.07 -7.60 -21.71
C ARG A 212 -2.41 -8.16 -21.21
N PRO A 213 -2.57 -9.47 -20.99
CA PRO A 213 -3.78 -10.02 -20.36
C PRO A 213 -4.13 -9.32 -19.04
N ILE A 214 -3.14 -9.10 -18.17
CA ILE A 214 -3.35 -8.43 -16.88
C ILE A 214 -3.88 -7.00 -17.09
N CYS A 215 -3.33 -6.26 -18.05
CA CYS A 215 -3.82 -4.92 -18.35
C CYS A 215 -5.26 -4.92 -18.90
N GLU A 216 -5.56 -5.83 -19.82
CA GLU A 216 -6.89 -5.97 -20.42
C GLU A 216 -7.96 -6.33 -19.36
N ASP A 217 -7.67 -7.27 -18.46
CA ASP A 217 -8.59 -7.70 -17.40
C ASP A 217 -8.83 -6.61 -16.32
N ASN A 218 -7.99 -5.57 -16.27
CA ASN A 218 -8.04 -4.52 -15.26
C ASN A 218 -8.33 -3.13 -15.86
N ASP A 219 -8.71 -3.04 -17.14
CA ASP A 219 -8.94 -1.78 -17.86
C ASP A 219 -7.75 -0.80 -17.79
N VAL A 220 -6.53 -1.36 -17.80
CA VAL A 220 -5.27 -0.61 -17.73
C VAL A 220 -4.68 -0.42 -19.13
N ASN A 221 -4.15 0.76 -19.44
CA ASN A 221 -3.50 1.01 -20.72
C ASN A 221 -2.18 0.22 -20.84
N TYR A 222 -2.18 -0.81 -21.68
CA TYR A 222 -1.00 -1.67 -21.88
C TYR A 222 0.24 -0.91 -22.37
N VAL A 223 0.09 0.08 -23.25
CA VAL A 223 1.23 0.82 -23.83
C VAL A 223 1.92 1.66 -22.77
N GLU A 224 1.14 2.36 -21.94
CA GLU A 224 1.65 3.16 -20.83
C GLU A 224 2.23 2.26 -19.74
N CYS A 225 1.54 1.17 -19.40
CA CYS A 225 2.02 0.20 -18.42
C CYS A 225 3.34 -0.44 -18.83
N LYS A 226 3.52 -0.74 -20.13
CA LYS A 226 4.79 -1.25 -20.67
C LYS A 226 5.93 -0.24 -20.48
N THR A 227 5.66 1.05 -20.69
CA THR A 227 6.63 2.12 -20.43
C THR A 227 7.02 2.16 -18.96
N VAL A 228 6.04 2.03 -18.05
CA VAL A 228 6.29 1.92 -16.59
C VAL A 228 7.16 0.70 -16.26
N LYS A 229 6.86 -0.44 -16.87
CA LYS A 229 7.61 -1.69 -16.67
C LYS A 229 9.09 -1.53 -17.04
N GLU A 230 9.39 -1.02 -18.22
CA GLU A 230 10.78 -0.93 -18.72
C GLU A 230 11.60 0.18 -18.05
N HIS A 231 10.99 1.35 -17.81
CA HIS A 231 11.75 2.51 -17.33
C HIS A 231 11.78 2.68 -15.81
N PHE A 232 10.86 2.05 -15.08
CA PHE A 232 10.76 2.21 -13.63
C PHE A 232 10.85 0.88 -12.89
N PHE A 233 9.96 -0.06 -13.22
CA PHE A 233 9.88 -1.32 -12.48
C PHE A 233 11.09 -2.22 -12.68
N ARG A 234 11.54 -2.41 -13.93
CA ARG A 234 12.70 -3.25 -14.24
C ARG A 234 14.00 -2.72 -13.59
N PRO A 235 14.35 -1.43 -13.66
CA PRO A 235 15.47 -0.88 -12.91
C PRO A 235 15.34 -1.03 -11.39
N PHE A 236 14.13 -1.00 -10.84
CA PHE A 236 13.89 -1.25 -9.41
C PHE A 236 14.20 -2.70 -9.03
N MET A 237 13.78 -3.66 -9.84
CA MET A 237 14.04 -5.09 -9.57
C MET A 237 15.53 -5.49 -9.68
N LEU A 238 16.34 -4.68 -10.37
CA LEU A 238 17.78 -4.91 -10.54
C LEU A 238 18.63 -4.30 -9.40
N LYS A 239 18.03 -3.54 -8.49
CA LYS A 239 18.71 -2.95 -7.33
C LYS A 239 18.64 -3.87 -6.12
#